data_AF-A0A4Q5SP78-F1
#
_entry.id   AF-A0A4Q5SP78-F1
#
_cell.length_a   1.000
_cell.length_b   1.000
_cell.length_c   1.000
_cell.angle_alpha   90.00
_cell.angle_beta   90.00
_cell.angle_gamma   90.00
#
_symmetry.space_group_name_H-M   'P 1'
#
loop_
_entity.id
_entity.type
_entity.pdbx_description
1 polymer ?
#
loop_
_entity_poly.entity_id
_entity_poly.type
_entity_poly.pdbx_seq_one_letter_code
_entity_poly.pdbx_strand_id
1 'polypeptide(L)' 'NKVGKVTWEQVQAIAEDKMADLNAFTLDSAMSMVAGTARSMGLTVEGTAPWENK' A
#
# COMPACT_ATOMS: atom_id res chain seq x y z
N ASN A 1 17.12 3.59 -9.49
CA ASN A 1 16.17 4.36 -10.32
C ASN A 1 14.77 3.92 -9.97
N LYS A 2 13.95 4.82 -9.41
CA LYS A 2 12.53 4.53 -9.14
C LYS A 2 11.74 4.70 -10.44
N VAL A 3 10.83 3.79 -10.73
CA VAL A 3 10.12 3.67 -12.02
C VAL A 3 8.76 4.35 -12.04
N GLY A 4 8.28 4.83 -10.89
CA GLY A 4 7.01 5.52 -10.79
C GLY A 4 6.65 5.85 -9.35
N LYS A 5 5.44 6.37 -9.17
CA LYS A 5 4.89 6.73 -7.87
C LYS A 5 3.42 6.35 -7.77
N VAL A 6 2.99 6.01 -6.55
CA VAL A 6 1.62 5.68 -6.18
C VAL A 6 1.26 6.41 -4.89
N THR A 7 0.01 6.81 -4.71
CA THR A 7 -0.45 7.47 -3.48
C THR A 7 -0.97 6.46 -2.47
N TRP A 8 -1.02 6.83 -1.19
CA TRP A 8 -1.65 5.97 -0.16
C TRP A 8 -3.12 5.68 -0.43
N GLU A 9 -3.85 6.60 -1.05
CA GLU A 9 -5.23 6.38 -1.50
C GLU A 9 -5.32 5.26 -2.55
N GLN A 10 -4.39 5.24 -3.50
CA GLN A 10 -4.30 4.16 -4.49
C GLN A 10 -3.91 2.83 -3.83
N VAL A 11 -2.97 2.86 -2.89
CA VAL A 11 -2.59 1.67 -2.11
C VAL A 11 -3.77 1.13 -1.31
N GLN A 12 -4.59 2.02 -0.72
CA GLN A 12 -5.80 1.66 0.00
C GLN A 12 -6.81 0.99 -0.93
N ALA A 13 -7.13 1.60 -2.07
CA ALA A 13 -8.08 1.04 -3.03
C ALA A 13 -7.63 -0.35 -3.53
N ILE A 14 -6.34 -0.54 -3.80
CA ILE A 14 -5.78 -1.83 -4.20
C ILE A 14 -5.87 -2.85 -3.05
N ALA A 15 -5.59 -2.42 -1.82
CA ALA A 15 -5.67 -3.28 -0.64
C ALA A 15 -7.11 -3.71 -0.34
N GLU A 16 -8.10 -2.83 -0.50
CA GLU A 16 -9.53 -3.14 -0.36
C GLU A 16 -9.99 -4.12 -1.43
N ASP A 17 -9.66 -3.86 -2.70
CA ASP A 17 -10.03 -4.72 -3.84
C ASP A 17 -9.41 -6.13 -3.71
N LYS A 18 -8.15 -6.21 -3.27
CA LYS A 18 -7.44 -7.48 -3.07
C LYS A 18 -7.59 -8.10 -1.69
N MET A 19 -8.39 -7.52 -0.80
CA MET A 19 -8.46 -7.97 0.60
C MET A 19 -8.85 -9.45 0.72
N ALA A 20 -9.71 -9.94 -0.19
CA ALA A 20 -10.10 -11.34 -0.24
C ALA A 20 -8.95 -12.30 -0.65
N ASP A 21 -7.95 -11.79 -1.38
CA ASP A 21 -6.79 -12.55 -1.85
C ASP A 21 -5.58 -12.44 -0.90
N LEU A 22 -5.59 -11.44 -0.01
CA LEU A 22 -4.50 -11.15 0.91
C LEU A 22 -4.69 -11.87 2.24
N ASN A 23 -3.58 -12.34 2.83
CA ASN A 23 -3.60 -12.90 4.18
C ASN A 23 -3.52 -11.81 5.26
N ALA A 24 -4.37 -10.79 5.14
CA ALA A 24 -4.41 -9.66 6.06
C ALA A 24 -5.73 -9.66 6.83
N PHE A 25 -5.68 -9.32 8.13
CA PHE A 25 -6.87 -9.22 8.98
C PHE A 25 -7.41 -7.80 9.10
N THR A 26 -6.60 -6.80 8.72
CA THR A 26 -6.95 -5.38 8.76
C THR A 26 -6.50 -4.70 7.47
N LEU A 27 -7.20 -3.62 7.12
CA LEU A 27 -6.86 -2.81 5.96
C LEU A 27 -5.44 -2.22 6.08
N ASP A 28 -5.03 -1.76 7.27
CA ASP A 28 -3.68 -1.25 7.53
C ASP A 28 -2.59 -2.30 7.21
N SER A 29 -2.81 -3.56 7.60
CA SER A 29 -1.89 -4.66 7.28
C SER A 29 -1.87 -4.96 5.77
N ALA A 30 -3.03 -4.97 5.11
CA ALA A 30 -3.11 -5.15 3.67
C ALA A 30 -2.40 -4.03 2.89
N MET A 31 -2.60 -2.77 3.30
CA MET A 31 -1.91 -1.61 2.73
C MET A 31 -0.39 -1.68 2.91
N SER A 32 0.09 -2.13 4.07
CA SER A 32 1.53 -2.36 4.30
C SER A 32 2.11 -3.42 3.35
N MET A 33 1.37 -4.51 3.11
CA MET A 33 1.77 -5.54 2.15
C MET A 33 1.86 -4.97 0.72
N VAL A 34 0.83 -4.24 0.28
CA VAL A 34 0.78 -3.60 -1.05
C VAL A 34 1.90 -2.57 -1.21
N ALA A 35 2.17 -1.75 -0.18
CA ALA A 35 3.27 -0.78 -0.18
C ALA A 35 4.65 -1.48 -0.27
N GLY A 36 4.80 -2.63 0.40
CA GLY A 36 5.99 -3.47 0.29
C GLY A 36 6.22 -3.99 -1.13
N THR A 37 5.17 -4.45 -1.80
CA THR A 37 5.21 -4.86 -3.22
C THR A 37 5.58 -3.68 -4.12
N ALA A 38 4.95 -2.52 -3.93
CA ALA A 38 5.24 -1.30 -4.69
C ALA A 38 6.71 -0.90 -4.57
N ARG A 39 7.28 -0.96 -3.36
CA ARG A 39 8.70 -0.67 -3.11
C ARG A 39 9.63 -1.65 -3.84
N SER A 40 9.33 -2.95 -3.81
CA SER A 40 10.12 -3.99 -4.50
C SER A 40 10.09 -3.84 -6.02
N MET A 41 8.98 -3.34 -6.55
CA MET A 41 8.83 -2.97 -7.97
C MET A 41 9.52 -1.64 -8.32
N GLY A 42 10.07 -0.91 -7.34
CA GLY A 42 10.74 0.37 -7.56
C GLY A 42 9.80 1.57 -7.62
N LEU A 43 8.58 1.47 -7.09
CA LEU A 43 7.64 2.58 -6.97
C LEU A 43 7.87 3.35 -5.65
N THR A 44 7.66 4.67 -5.67
CA THR A 44 7.54 5.48 -4.45
C THR A 44 6.10 5.52 -4.00
N VAL A 45 5.83 5.24 -2.73
CA VAL A 45 4.54 5.56 -2.12
C VAL A 45 4.61 6.99 -1.58
N GLU A 46 3.78 7.89 -2.10
CA GLU A 46 3.71 9.31 -1.70
C GLU A 46 2.52 9.57 -0.78
N GLY A 47 2.71 10.51 0.17
CA GLY A 47 1.70 10.96 1.13
C GLY A 47 1.92 10.42 2.55
N THR A 48 0.98 10.72 3.44
CA THR A 48 1.01 10.30 4.84
C THR A 48 0.49 8.87 4.98
N ALA A 49 1.26 8.02 5.65
CA ALA A 49 0.81 6.66 5.92
C ALA A 49 -0.37 6.68 6.92
N PRO A 50 -1.37 5.79 6.77
CA PRO A 50 -2.57 5.82 7.62
C PRO A 50 -2.30 5.54 9.11
N TRP A 51 -1.12 5.02 9.45
CA TRP A 51 -0.68 4.79 10.83
C TRP A 51 0.20 5.90 11.41
N GLU A 52 0.65 6.88 10.62
CA GLU A 52 1.47 7.99 11.15
C GLU A 52 0.66 8.99 11.99
N ASN A 53 -0.66 8.96 11.89
CA ASN A 53 -1.58 9.83 12.64
C ASN A 53 -2.33 9.11 13.78
N LYS A 54 -1.89 7.92 14.17
CA LYS A 54 -2.48 7.17 15.30
C LYS A 54 -1.74 7.42 16.60
#